data_AF-A0A133UN63-F1
#
_entry.id   AF-A0A133UN63-F1
#
_cell.length_a   1.000
_cell.length_b   1.000
_cell.length_c   1.000
_cell.angle_alpha   90.00
_cell.angle_beta   90.00
_cell.angle_gamma   90.00
#
_symmetry.space_group_name_H-M   'P 1'
#
loop_
_entity.id
_entity.type
_entity.pdbx_description
1 polymer ?
#
loop_
_entity_poly.entity_id
_entity_poly.type
_entity_poly.pdbx_seq_one_letter_code
_entity_poly.pdbx_strand_id
1 'polypeptide(L)' 'MSETIEKTFLLCDLCNRTLVNEKGEVLSDFVWTDWGLICSQKFQELDESDFEVIAEFEEGDRISRDHELFTPMEITWF' A
#
# COMPACT_ATOMS: atom_id res chain seq x y z
N MET A 1 -18.47 10.67 15.72
CA MET A 1 -17.33 9.80 16.13
C MET A 1 -16.98 9.01 14.89
N SER A 2 -15.90 9.39 14.21
CA SER A 2 -15.46 8.68 13.01
C SER A 2 -14.82 7.38 13.49
N GLU A 3 -15.47 6.24 13.23
CA GLU A 3 -14.86 4.94 13.48
C GLU A 3 -13.78 4.73 12.43
N THR A 4 -12.54 4.90 12.86
CA THR A 4 -11.36 4.74 12.02
C THR A 4 -11.07 3.25 11.88
N ILE A 5 -11.22 2.68 10.67
CA ILE A 5 -10.93 1.26 10.43
C ILE A 5 -9.41 1.09 10.33
N GLU A 6 -8.80 0.38 11.28
CA GLU A 6 -7.39 0.02 11.21
C GLU A 6 -7.12 -0.88 10.01
N LYS A 7 -6.15 -0.52 9.17
CA LYS A 7 -5.65 -1.40 8.11
C LYS A 7 -4.78 -2.47 8.75
N THR A 8 -5.35 -3.66 8.99
CA THR A 8 -4.59 -4.82 9.48
C THR A 8 -3.77 -5.50 8.39
N PHE A 9 -4.03 -5.20 7.12
CA PHE A 9 -3.26 -5.69 5.98
C PHE A 9 -3.14 -4.58 4.95
N LEU A 10 -2.06 -4.59 4.17
CA LEU A 10 -1.96 -3.75 2.99
C LEU A 10 -2.17 -4.63 1.76
N LEU A 11 -3.10 -4.20 0.90
CA LEU A 11 -3.49 -4.93 -0.30
C LEU A 11 -3.09 -4.12 -1.54
N CYS A 12 -2.90 -4.80 -2.66
CA CYS A 12 -2.79 -4.16 -3.96
C CYS A 12 -4.15 -3.56 -4.34
N ASP A 13 -4.20 -2.27 -4.65
CA ASP A 13 -5.44 -1.56 -4.99
C ASP A 13 -6.06 -2.01 -6.33
N LEU A 14 -5.30 -2.71 -7.18
CA LEU A 14 -5.80 -3.20 -8.47
C LEU A 14 -6.30 -4.65 -8.43
N CYS A 15 -5.66 -5.52 -7.66
CA CYS A 15 -5.98 -6.95 -7.66
C CYS A 15 -6.34 -7.51 -6.27
N ASN A 16 -6.36 -6.66 -5.24
CA ASN A 16 -6.66 -7.00 -3.84
C ASN A 16 -5.79 -8.12 -3.24
N ARG A 17 -4.63 -8.42 -3.83
CA ARG A 17 -3.66 -9.34 -3.25
C ARG A 17 -3.02 -8.71 -2.03
N THR A 18 -2.85 -9.48 -0.96
CA THR A 18 -2.10 -9.05 0.22
C THR A 18 -0.63 -8.81 -0.11
N LEU A 19 -0.16 -7.59 0.13
CA LEU A 19 1.23 -7.16 -0.07
C LEU A 19 1.98 -7.13 1.26
N VAL A 20 1.30 -6.72 2.33
CA VAL A 20 1.90 -6.62 3.66
C VAL A 20 0.96 -7.23 4.68
N ASN A 21 1.50 -8.05 5.58
CA ASN A 21 0.72 -8.68 6.64
C ASN A 21 0.50 -7.75 7.85
N GLU A 22 -0.26 -8.22 8.84
CA GLU A 22 -0.55 -7.52 10.10
C GLU A 22 0.66 -7.18 10.98
N LYS A 23 1.82 -7.78 10.70
CA LYS A 23 3.08 -7.53 11.41
C LYS A 23 3.96 -6.52 10.68
N GLY A 24 3.53 -6.05 9.50
CA GLY A 24 4.30 -5.16 8.65
C GLY A 24 5.31 -5.86 7.75
N GLU A 25 5.25 -7.19 7.64
CA GLU A 25 6.17 -7.94 6.76
C GLU A 25 5.67 -7.89 5.31
N VAL A 26 6.54 -7.49 4.40
CA VAL A 26 6.26 -7.45 2.97
C VAL A 26 6.30 -8.86 2.41
N LEU A 27 5.16 -9.30 1.88
CA LEU A 27 4.94 -10.65 1.35
C LEU A 27 5.24 -10.77 -0.15
N SER A 28 5.33 -9.65 -0.86
CA SER A 28 5.58 -9.60 -2.30
C SER A 28 5.97 -8.19 -2.71
N ASP A 29 6.87 -8.07 -3.69
CA ASP A 29 7.33 -6.78 -4.23
C ASP A 29 6.17 -5.89 -4.67
N PHE A 30 6.23 -4.62 -4.24
CA PHE A 30 5.21 -3.64 -4.59
C PHE A 30 5.77 -2.23 -4.64
N VAL A 31 5.02 -1.38 -5.34
CA VAL A 31 5.29 0.03 -5.52
C VAL A 31 4.19 0.82 -4.80
N TRP A 32 4.60 1.79 -4.00
CA TRP A 32 3.72 2.79 -3.44
C TRP A 32 3.76 4.04 -4.32
N THR A 33 2.60 4.38 -4.88
CA THR A 33 2.40 5.57 -5.73
C THR A 33 1.47 6.58 -5.08
N ASP A 34 1.34 7.75 -5.70
CA ASP A 34 0.36 8.77 -5.37
C ASP A 34 -1.11 8.31 -5.47
N TRP A 35 -1.38 7.24 -6.23
CA TRP A 35 -2.70 6.61 -6.35
C TRP A 35 -2.96 5.53 -5.31
N GLY A 36 -1.92 4.81 -4.87
CA GLY A 36 -2.08 3.70 -3.94
C GLY A 36 -0.94 2.69 -3.97
N LEU A 37 -1.24 1.48 -3.50
CA LEU A 37 -0.32 0.35 -3.43
C LEU A 37 -0.54 -0.59 -4.61
N ILE A 38 0.50 -0.81 -5.42
CA ILE A 38 0.40 -1.62 -6.63
C ILE A 38 1.45 -2.72 -6.59
N CYS A 39 1.03 -3.98 -6.76
CA CYS A 39 1.99 -5.07 -6.86
C CYS A 39 2.87 -4.95 -8.11
N SER A 40 4.12 -5.39 -8.04
CA SER A 40 5.07 -5.30 -9.17
C SER A 40 4.52 -5.92 -10.47
N GLN A 41 3.77 -7.02 -10.36
CA GLN A 41 3.10 -7.66 -11.52
C GLN A 41 2.15 -6.72 -12.25
N LYS A 42 1.37 -5.91 -11.53
CA LYS A 42 0.41 -4.98 -12.13
C LYS A 42 1.07 -3.67 -12.53
N PHE A 43 2.08 -3.24 -11.79
CA PHE A 43 2.84 -2.04 -12.12
C PHE A 43 3.52 -2.16 -13.49
N GLN A 44 4.07 -3.34 -13.83
CA GLN A 44 4.66 -3.61 -15.15
C GLN A 44 3.66 -3.58 -16.32
N GLU A 45 2.35 -3.71 -16.05
CA GLU A 45 1.30 -3.61 -17.06
C GLU A 45 0.85 -2.15 -17.31
N LEU A 46 1.27 -1.23 -16.43
CA LEU A 46 0.90 0.18 -16.45
C LEU A 46 2.00 1.03 -17.10
N ASP A 47 1.62 2.21 -17.58
CA ASP A 47 2.59 3.23 -17.99
C ASP A 47 3.06 3.97 -16.73
N GLU A 48 4.32 3.78 -16.35
CA GLU A 48 4.91 4.41 -15.16
C GLU A 48 4.84 5.94 -15.20
N SER A 49 4.73 6.54 -16.39
CA SER A 49 4.62 7.99 -16.53
C SER A 49 3.29 8.58 -16.06
N ASP A 50 2.27 7.73 -15.87
CA ASP A 50 0.97 8.13 -15.34
C ASP A 50 0.96 8.24 -13.79
N PHE A 51 2.03 7.83 -13.11
CA PHE A 51 2.08 7.74 -11.65
C PHE A 51 3.34 8.40 -11.07
N GLU A 52 3.23 8.96 -9.87
CA GLU A 52 4.40 9.35 -9.09
C GLU A 52 4.77 8.21 -8.14
N VAL A 53 5.96 7.62 -8.33
CA VAL A 53 6.49 6.58 -7.43
C VAL A 53 7.03 7.25 -6.16
N ILE A 54 6.39 6.96 -5.03
CA ILE A 54 6.77 7.46 -3.70
C ILE A 54 7.84 6.55 -3.10
N ALA A 55 7.63 5.23 -3.16
CA ALA A 55 8.56 4.23 -2.63
C ALA A 55 8.38 2.86 -3.28
N GLU A 56 9.42 2.04 -3.23
CA GLU A 56 9.41 0.64 -3.66
C GLU A 56 9.83 -0.26 -2.49
N PHE A 57 9.22 -1.43 -2.39
CA PHE A 57 9.48 -2.40 -1.31
C PHE A 57 9.65 -3.79 -1.89
N GLU A 58 10.60 -4.54 -1.34
CA GLU A 58 10.93 -5.90 -1.76
C GLU A 58 10.35 -6.94 -0.79
N GLU A 59 10.08 -8.15 -1.28
CA GLU A 59 9.68 -9.27 -0.45
C GLU A 59 10.70 -9.52 0.69
N GLY A 60 10.19 -9.60 1.92
CA GLY A 60 11.00 -9.77 3.12
C GLY A 60 11.34 -8.46 3.84
N ASP A 61 11.07 -7.31 3.22
CA ASP A 61 11.15 -6.02 3.91
C ASP A 61 10.17 -5.93 5.08
N ARG A 62 10.43 -5.00 5.99
CA ARG A 62 9.58 -4.73 7.14
C ARG A 62 9.19 -3.27 7.22
N ILE A 63 7.91 -3.02 7.06
CA ILE A 63 7.28 -1.70 7.19
C ILE A 63 6.73 -1.59 8.61
N SER A 64 7.13 -0.53 9.30
CA SER A 64 6.66 -0.32 10.66
C SER A 64 5.18 0.11 10.69
N ARG A 65 4.48 -0.20 11.78
CA ARG A 65 3.02 0.07 11.89
C ARG A 65 2.69 1.56 12.04
N ASP A 66 3.67 2.38 12.39
CA ASP A 66 3.60 3.85 12.39
C ASP A 66 3.85 4.46 11.01
N HIS A 67 4.15 3.65 10.00
CA HIS A 67 4.32 4.13 8.63
C HIS A 67 3.01 4.64 8.04
N GLU A 68 3.10 5.66 7.18
CA GLU A 68 1.95 6.34 6.57
C GLU A 68 0.98 5.39 5.87
N LEU A 69 1.48 4.30 5.30
CA LEU A 69 0.68 3.24 4.66
C LEU A 69 -0.35 2.58 5.59
N PHE A 70 -0.02 2.43 6.87
CA PHE A 70 -0.91 1.89 7.89
C PHE A 70 -1.81 2.97 8.53
N THR A 71 -1.57 4.24 8.18
CA THR A 71 -2.40 5.32 8.64
C THR A 71 -3.76 5.21 7.96
N PRO A 72 -4.85 5.19 8.75
CA PRO A 72 -6.19 5.15 8.18
C PRO A 72 -6.44 6.41 7.37
N MET A 73 -7.14 6.28 6.23
CA MET A 73 -7.55 7.45 5.44
C MET A 73 -8.44 8.34 6.31
N GLU A 74 -8.00 9.57 6.56
CA GLU A 74 -8.84 10.58 7.19
C GLU A 74 -9.95 10.96 6.22
N ILE A 75 -11.14 10.38 6.39
CA ILE A 75 -12.34 10.85 5.71
C ILE A 75 -12.80 12.13 6.44
N THR A 76 -12.35 13.28 5.97
CA THR A 76 -12.89 14.57 6.42
C THR A 76 -14.22 14.82 5.70
N TRP A 77 -15.32 14.68 6.41
CA TRP A 77 -16.63 15.12 5.95
C TRP A 77 -16.73 16.64 6.13
N PHE A 78 -16.88 17.39 5.03
CA PHE A 78 -17.24 18.81 5.05
C PHE A 78 -18.76 19.00 5.02
#